data_AF-A0A2V6T7F1-F1
#
_entry.id   AF-A0A2V6T7F1-F1
#
_cell.length_a   1.000
_cell.length_b   1.000
_cell.length_c   1.000
_cell.angle_alpha   90.00
_cell.angle_beta   90.00
_cell.angle_gamma   90.00
#
_symmetry.space_group_name_H-M   'P 1'
#
loop_
_entity.id
_entity.type
_entity.pdbx_description
1 polymer ?
#
loop_
_entity_poly.entity_id
_entity_poly.type
_entity_poly.pdbx_seq_one_letter_code
_entity_poly.pdbx_strand_id
1 'polypeptide(L)'
;MGNTQHIIDTKKTTLADRMAFTQTPRGPKGHFPQLAVHGYLINKASKNKNAAWEFIKWATGKDQMLWSALNKGHLACTRSSVLANAEVRQKFTWRGSDLAALHLSVMKRAGEGYMAYRTVPQFPPVGRRGDPGEGGRQDQQEELAMTERMTIRPVSTFVGAEILDVDLAGSLPKPTVDAIRRALFQHGVVFFRDQKLTPEQHVAFAQRFGEININRFFKAVDGHPMIAEVRKEPEQKGNIGGGWHTDHSYDQAPAMGSILYAREVPETGGDTLFASMYAAYDALSDGLKQTLETLRAVHSSRHVFGVESYEGRGDLKGRYLNPEAAQQDAVHPVVVRHPGSGRKALYVNAAFTVRIDGWTDEESQPFLRYLYQHAARPEFSYRFQWREGSIAFWDNRCTWHYALNDYHGQRRLMHRITVEGVPLS
;
A
#
# COMPACT_ATOMS: atom_id res chain seq x y z
N MET A 1 25.68 -14.69 -24.29
CA MET A 1 27.00 -14.15 -23.89
C MET A 1 27.64 -13.54 -25.12
N GLY A 2 28.10 -12.29 -25.05
CA GLY A 2 28.95 -11.67 -26.07
C GLY A 2 28.25 -10.79 -27.11
N ASN A 3 27.86 -9.57 -26.72
CA ASN A 3 28.37 -8.39 -27.43
C ASN A 3 28.76 -7.27 -26.45
N THR A 4 29.37 -7.68 -25.34
CA THR A 4 29.98 -6.82 -24.32
C THR A 4 31.51 -6.70 -24.48
N GLN A 5 32.08 -7.19 -25.58
CA GLN A 5 33.54 -7.20 -25.79
C GLN A 5 34.18 -5.80 -25.83
N HIS A 6 33.44 -4.73 -26.12
CA HIS A 6 33.97 -3.36 -26.10
C HIS A 6 34.04 -2.72 -24.70
N ILE A 7 33.42 -3.33 -23.68
CA ILE A 7 33.51 -2.88 -22.28
C ILE A 7 34.78 -3.47 -21.60
N ILE A 8 35.50 -4.37 -22.29
CA ILE A 8 36.66 -5.11 -21.79
C ILE A 8 37.93 -4.75 -22.61
N ASP A 9 38.04 -3.52 -23.10
CA ASP A 9 39.34 -3.03 -23.60
C ASP A 9 40.19 -2.62 -22.38
N THR A 10 40.97 -3.57 -21.88
CA THR A 10 41.85 -3.40 -20.71
C THR A 10 42.97 -2.39 -20.93
N LYS A 11 43.20 -1.92 -22.16
CA LYS A 11 44.16 -0.86 -22.45
C LYS A 11 43.54 0.55 -22.39
N LYS A 12 42.21 0.66 -22.32
CA LYS A 12 41.49 1.95 -22.38
C LYS A 12 40.65 2.27 -21.14
N THR A 13 40.51 1.34 -20.20
CA THR A 13 39.71 1.57 -18.99
C THR A 13 40.60 1.89 -17.79
N THR A 14 40.38 3.05 -17.16
CA THR A 14 41.09 3.50 -15.95
C THR A 14 40.57 2.84 -14.66
N LEU A 15 39.66 1.88 -14.80
CA LEU A 15 38.90 1.28 -13.70
C LEU A 15 39.20 -0.21 -13.48
N ALA A 16 40.07 -0.81 -14.30
CA ALA A 16 40.36 -2.25 -14.27
C ALA A 16 40.87 -2.73 -12.90
N ASP A 17 41.72 -1.94 -12.26
CA ASP A 17 42.38 -2.30 -10.99
C ASP A 17 41.51 -1.93 -9.77
N ARG A 18 40.35 -1.30 -10.00
CA ARG A 18 39.47 -0.72 -8.97
C ARG A 18 38.12 -1.42 -8.86
N MET A 19 37.82 -2.41 -9.70
CA MET A 19 36.56 -3.15 -9.66
C MET A 19 36.77 -4.66 -9.78
N ALA A 20 36.32 -5.40 -8.76
CA ALA A 20 36.14 -6.85 -8.84
C ALA A 20 34.75 -7.15 -9.41
N PHE A 21 34.66 -7.91 -10.50
CA PHE A 21 33.39 -8.43 -10.99
C PHE A 21 33.04 -9.72 -10.24
N THR A 22 31.95 -9.67 -9.47
CA THR A 22 31.34 -10.83 -8.81
C THR A 22 30.17 -11.37 -9.63
N GLN A 23 29.92 -12.67 -9.59
CA GLN A 23 28.73 -13.27 -10.20
C GLN A 23 27.47 -12.72 -9.53
N THR A 24 26.46 -12.40 -10.35
CA THR A 24 25.13 -11.99 -9.88
C THR A 24 24.53 -13.07 -8.95
N PRO A 25 24.12 -12.72 -7.71
CA PRO A 25 23.51 -13.67 -6.79
C PRO A 25 22.20 -14.24 -7.33
N ARG A 26 21.93 -15.51 -7.01
CA ARG A 26 20.61 -16.12 -7.23
C ARG A 26 19.66 -15.66 -6.14
N GLY A 27 18.45 -15.27 -6.53
CA GLY A 27 17.38 -14.97 -5.58
C GLY A 27 16.74 -16.23 -4.99
N PRO A 28 16.13 -16.16 -3.79
CA PRO A 28 15.60 -17.33 -3.06
C PRO A 28 14.40 -18.06 -3.72
N LYS A 29 13.81 -17.49 -4.79
CA LYS A 29 12.61 -18.01 -5.48
C LYS A 29 12.78 -18.24 -7.00
N GLY A 30 14.03 -18.34 -7.47
CA GLY A 30 14.31 -18.87 -8.81
C GLY A 30 14.15 -17.94 -10.02
N HIS A 31 13.65 -16.71 -9.89
CA HIS A 31 13.62 -15.74 -11.00
C HIS A 31 13.95 -14.30 -10.57
N PHE A 32 14.66 -13.59 -11.46
CA PHE A 32 14.86 -12.14 -11.42
C PHE A 32 14.40 -11.58 -12.78
N PRO A 33 13.35 -10.75 -12.88
CA PRO A 33 13.06 -10.09 -14.14
C PRO A 33 13.98 -8.87 -14.30
N GLN A 34 15.09 -9.06 -15.02
CA GLN A 34 15.82 -7.92 -15.61
C GLN A 34 14.98 -7.36 -16.77
N LEU A 35 14.20 -6.31 -16.50
CA LEU A 35 13.65 -5.43 -17.54
C LEU A 35 14.66 -4.33 -17.82
N ALA A 36 15.55 -4.56 -18.78
CA ALA A 36 16.38 -3.48 -19.32
C ALA A 36 15.55 -2.66 -20.32
N VAL A 37 14.87 -1.62 -19.85
CA VAL A 37 14.18 -0.65 -20.72
C VAL A 37 15.15 0.50 -20.98
N HIS A 38 15.84 0.47 -22.11
CA HIS A 38 16.61 1.64 -22.57
C HIS A 38 15.67 2.51 -23.41
N GLY A 39 15.25 3.65 -22.88
CA GLY A 39 14.48 4.65 -23.62
C GLY A 39 15.40 5.60 -24.38
N TYR A 40 15.03 5.99 -25.59
CA TYR A 40 15.65 7.15 -26.26
C TYR A 40 14.93 8.42 -25.81
N LEU A 41 15.67 9.35 -25.22
CA LEU A 41 15.14 10.62 -24.72
C LEU A 41 15.78 11.78 -25.48
N ILE A 42 15.00 12.80 -25.82
CA ILE A 42 15.54 14.09 -26.27
C ILE A 42 15.78 14.94 -25.04
N ASN A 43 17.05 15.25 -24.77
CA ASN A 43 17.42 16.14 -23.68
C ASN A 43 16.75 17.52 -23.85
N LYS A 44 16.18 18.06 -22.77
CA LYS A 44 15.54 19.39 -22.73
C LYS A 44 16.46 20.51 -23.25
N ALA A 45 17.77 20.39 -23.01
CA ALA A 45 18.81 21.32 -23.44
C ALA A 45 19.27 21.12 -24.90
N SER A 46 18.71 20.16 -25.65
CA SER A 46 19.08 19.95 -27.05
C SER A 46 18.79 21.20 -27.88
N LYS A 47 19.84 21.76 -28.48
CA LYS A 47 19.78 22.95 -29.35
C LYS A 47 19.06 22.67 -30.68
N ASN A 48 18.99 21.42 -31.11
CA ASN A 48 18.30 21.01 -32.34
C ASN A 48 17.43 19.77 -32.08
N LYS A 49 16.24 20.01 -31.50
CA LYS A 49 15.28 18.95 -31.14
C LYS A 49 14.73 18.22 -32.36
N ASN A 50 14.61 18.90 -33.50
CA ASN A 50 14.12 18.29 -34.74
C ASN A 50 15.11 17.25 -35.26
N ALA A 51 16.40 17.58 -35.33
CA ALA A 51 17.43 16.61 -35.73
C ALA A 51 17.51 15.43 -34.76
N ALA A 52 17.40 15.67 -33.45
CA ALA A 52 17.36 14.60 -32.45
C ALA A 52 16.14 13.68 -32.64
N TRP A 53 14.99 14.25 -33.01
CA TRP A 53 13.78 13.49 -33.29
C TRP A 53 13.90 12.68 -34.60
N GLU A 54 14.45 13.26 -35.66
CA GLU A 54 14.73 12.53 -36.90
C GLU A 54 15.68 11.34 -36.67
N PHE A 55 16.71 11.53 -35.84
CA PHE A 55 17.61 10.45 -35.45
C PHE A 55 16.87 9.34 -34.71
N ILE A 56 16.01 9.66 -33.75
CA ILE A 56 15.23 8.65 -33.01
C ILE A 56 14.30 7.88 -33.96
N LYS A 57 13.61 8.57 -34.86
CA LYS A 57 12.75 7.93 -35.88
C LYS A 57 13.54 6.98 -36.78
N TRP A 58 14.73 7.39 -37.21
CA TRP A 58 15.62 6.52 -37.99
C TRP A 58 16.11 5.32 -37.17
N ALA A 59 16.63 5.56 -35.97
CA ALA A 59 17.19 4.53 -35.09
C ALA A 59 16.14 3.49 -34.67
N THR A 60 14.88 3.90 -34.52
CA THR A 60 13.74 3.02 -34.18
C THR A 60 12.93 2.59 -35.41
N GLY A 61 13.40 2.93 -36.61
CA GLY A 61 12.79 2.57 -37.88
C GLY A 61 12.72 1.06 -38.08
N LYS A 62 11.75 0.60 -38.88
CA LYS A 62 11.52 -0.83 -39.12
C LYS A 62 12.79 -1.53 -39.60
N ASP A 63 13.47 -0.94 -40.58
CA ASP A 63 14.62 -1.57 -41.23
C ASP A 63 15.83 -1.62 -40.28
N GLN A 64 16.04 -0.57 -39.49
CA GLN A 64 17.11 -0.54 -38.50
C GLN A 64 16.88 -1.53 -37.35
N MET A 65 15.62 -1.67 -36.91
CA MET A 65 15.24 -2.64 -35.89
C MET A 65 15.29 -4.08 -36.42
N LEU A 66 14.88 -4.32 -37.67
CA LEU A 66 15.01 -5.61 -38.34
C LEU A 66 16.48 -6.00 -38.50
N TRP A 67 17.30 -5.06 -38.97
CA TRP A 67 18.74 -5.25 -39.06
C TRP A 67 19.35 -5.56 -37.69
N SER A 68 18.99 -4.83 -36.64
CA SER A 68 19.48 -5.08 -35.28
C SER A 68 19.07 -6.47 -34.76
N ALA A 69 17.82 -6.87 -34.96
CA ALA A 69 17.34 -8.20 -34.56
C ALA A 69 18.08 -9.32 -35.30
N LEU A 70 18.22 -9.20 -36.62
CA LEU A 70 18.87 -10.20 -37.46
C LEU A 70 20.39 -10.23 -37.29
N ASN A 71 21.05 -9.10 -37.03
CA ASN A 71 22.52 -9.03 -37.02
C ASN A 71 23.13 -8.96 -35.63
N LYS A 72 22.42 -8.41 -34.63
CA LYS A 72 22.91 -8.24 -33.26
C LYS A 72 22.21 -9.14 -32.23
N GLY A 73 21.13 -9.82 -32.61
CA GLY A 73 20.48 -10.79 -31.72
C GLY A 73 19.68 -10.13 -30.59
N HIS A 74 19.24 -8.88 -30.75
CA HIS A 74 18.48 -8.15 -29.74
C HIS A 74 16.98 -8.09 -30.08
N LEU A 75 16.15 -8.64 -29.19
CA LEU A 75 14.68 -8.61 -29.27
C LEU A 75 14.03 -7.54 -28.37
N ALA A 76 14.78 -6.94 -27.44
CA ALA A 76 14.22 -6.16 -26.33
C ALA A 76 13.58 -4.82 -26.73
N CYS A 77 13.56 -4.46 -28.02
CA CYS A 77 13.00 -3.20 -28.52
C CYS A 77 12.30 -3.35 -29.88
N THR A 78 11.84 -4.55 -30.26
CA THR A 78 11.38 -4.80 -31.64
C THR A 78 9.89 -4.60 -31.86
N ARG A 79 9.53 -3.90 -32.96
CA ARG A 79 8.15 -3.71 -33.42
C ARG A 79 7.53 -5.06 -33.81
N SER A 80 6.20 -5.17 -33.71
CA SER A 80 5.45 -6.37 -34.13
C SER A 80 5.76 -6.78 -35.58
N SER A 81 5.93 -5.81 -36.48
CA SER A 81 6.32 -6.05 -37.88
C SER A 81 7.70 -6.69 -38.05
N VAL A 82 8.61 -6.53 -37.09
CA VAL A 82 9.93 -7.18 -37.08
C VAL A 82 9.84 -8.56 -36.46
N LEU A 83 9.09 -8.70 -35.36
CA LEU A 83 8.87 -10.00 -34.71
C LEU A 83 8.11 -10.99 -35.61
N ALA A 84 7.26 -10.48 -36.51
CA ALA A 84 6.53 -11.29 -37.48
C ALA A 84 7.37 -11.74 -38.69
N ASN A 85 8.60 -11.23 -38.85
CA ASN A 85 9.47 -11.62 -39.95
C ASN A 85 9.94 -13.08 -39.76
N ALA A 86 9.83 -13.90 -40.81
CA ALA A 86 10.11 -15.33 -40.75
C ALA A 86 11.56 -15.65 -40.35
N GLU A 87 12.54 -14.87 -40.85
CA GLU A 87 13.95 -15.04 -40.51
C GLU A 87 14.22 -14.69 -39.04
N VAL A 88 13.54 -13.67 -38.50
CA VAL A 88 13.61 -13.33 -37.08
C VAL A 88 13.05 -14.47 -36.24
N ARG A 89 11.87 -15.00 -36.59
CA ARG A 89 11.25 -16.12 -35.86
C ARG A 89 12.11 -17.39 -35.87
N GLN A 90 12.74 -17.70 -37.00
CA GLN A 90 13.68 -18.80 -37.12
C GLN A 90 14.95 -18.58 -36.29
N LYS A 91 15.47 -17.35 -36.27
CA LYS A 91 16.69 -17.02 -35.53
C LYS A 91 16.49 -17.05 -34.01
N PHE A 92 15.30 -16.70 -33.53
CA PHE A 92 14.98 -16.64 -32.10
C PHE A 92 14.18 -17.85 -31.64
N THR A 93 14.67 -19.05 -31.95
CA THR A 93 14.18 -20.30 -31.39
C THR A 93 15.06 -20.75 -30.23
N TRP A 94 14.45 -21.12 -29.09
CA TRP A 94 15.16 -21.75 -27.97
C TRP A 94 14.44 -23.02 -27.57
N ARG A 95 15.14 -24.17 -27.59
CA ARG A 95 14.58 -25.50 -27.29
C ARG A 95 13.29 -25.82 -28.07
N GLY A 96 13.26 -25.44 -29.35
CA GLY A 96 12.09 -25.64 -30.24
C GLY A 96 10.95 -24.65 -30.03
N SER A 97 11.06 -23.71 -29.07
CA SER A 97 10.07 -22.65 -28.86
C SER A 97 10.44 -21.39 -29.63
N ASP A 98 9.48 -20.85 -30.38
CA ASP A 98 9.58 -19.58 -31.09
C ASP A 98 9.40 -18.41 -30.11
N LEU A 99 10.52 -17.83 -29.66
CA LEU A 99 10.53 -16.77 -28.67
C LEU A 99 9.98 -15.44 -29.23
N ALA A 100 10.06 -15.23 -30.55
CA ALA A 100 9.50 -14.06 -31.21
C ALA A 100 7.96 -14.13 -31.24
N ALA A 101 7.39 -15.31 -31.48
CA ALA A 101 5.95 -15.55 -31.34
C ALA A 101 5.46 -15.40 -29.91
N LEU A 102 6.25 -15.83 -28.91
CA LEU A 102 5.94 -15.61 -27.50
C LEU A 102 5.93 -14.10 -27.17
N HIS A 103 6.90 -13.33 -27.66
CA HIS A 103 6.89 -11.87 -27.49
C HIS A 103 5.67 -11.21 -28.16
N LEU A 104 5.33 -11.63 -29.38
CA LEU A 104 4.13 -11.16 -30.07
C LEU A 104 2.85 -11.46 -29.30
N SER A 105 2.74 -12.64 -28.68
CA SER A 105 1.55 -13.00 -27.91
C SER A 105 1.44 -12.19 -26.62
N VAL A 106 2.56 -11.89 -25.96
CA VAL A 106 2.61 -10.97 -24.80
C VAL A 106 2.19 -9.56 -25.23
N MET A 107 2.69 -9.05 -26.35
CA MET A 107 2.29 -7.73 -26.87
C MET A 107 0.81 -7.68 -27.27
N LYS A 108 0.29 -8.74 -27.88
CA LYS A 108 -1.13 -8.85 -28.24
C LYS A 108 -2.01 -8.84 -26.99
N ARG A 109 -1.66 -9.66 -25.99
CA ARG A 109 -2.36 -9.69 -24.69
C ARG A 109 -2.27 -8.34 -23.97
N ALA A 110 -1.15 -7.63 -24.07
CA ALA A 110 -1.03 -6.27 -23.55
C ALA A 110 -2.00 -5.29 -24.21
N GLY A 111 -2.19 -5.39 -25.53
CA GLY A 111 -3.24 -4.63 -26.24
C GLY A 111 -4.67 -5.03 -25.83
N GLU A 112 -4.87 -6.25 -25.35
CA GLU A 112 -6.13 -6.78 -24.82
C GLU A 112 -6.32 -6.50 -23.31
N GLY A 113 -5.42 -5.73 -22.68
CA GLY A 113 -5.54 -5.32 -21.27
C GLY A 113 -4.79 -6.18 -20.25
N TYR A 114 -4.05 -7.21 -20.68
CA TYR A 114 -3.15 -7.96 -19.82
C TYR A 114 -1.92 -7.11 -19.46
N MET A 115 -1.72 -6.74 -18.20
CA MET A 115 -0.75 -5.72 -17.77
C MET A 115 -1.08 -4.31 -18.31
N ALA A 116 -2.33 -3.87 -18.15
CA ALA A 116 -2.78 -2.52 -18.49
C ALA A 116 -2.08 -1.43 -17.66
N TYR A 117 -0.86 -1.05 -18.06
CA TYR A 117 -0.40 0.33 -17.91
C TYR A 117 -1.06 1.16 -18.99
N ARG A 118 -1.37 2.44 -18.72
CA ARG A 118 -2.00 3.38 -19.67
C ARG A 118 -1.27 3.38 -21.02
N THR A 119 -1.77 2.60 -21.98
CA THR A 119 -1.47 2.77 -23.40
C THR A 119 -2.65 3.51 -24.01
N VAL A 120 -2.46 4.80 -24.30
CA VAL A 120 -3.46 5.55 -25.08
C VAL A 120 -3.57 4.91 -26.48
N PRO A 121 -4.78 4.61 -26.99
CA PRO A 121 -4.95 3.77 -28.17
C PRO A 121 -4.50 4.38 -29.49
N GLN A 122 -4.31 5.70 -29.54
CA GLN A 122 -3.78 6.43 -30.70
C GLN A 122 -2.83 7.53 -30.22
N PHE A 123 -1.66 7.64 -30.83
CA PHE A 123 -0.96 8.92 -30.86
C PHE A 123 -1.81 9.87 -31.70
N PRO A 124 -2.20 11.05 -31.19
CA PRO A 124 -2.93 12.01 -32.02
C PRO A 124 -2.08 12.37 -33.24
N PRO A 125 -2.67 12.51 -34.43
CA PRO A 125 -1.93 13.02 -35.58
C PRO A 125 -1.37 14.40 -35.22
N VAL A 126 -0.10 14.64 -35.56
CA VAL A 126 0.49 15.98 -35.44
C VAL A 126 -0.04 16.82 -36.60
N GLY A 127 -1.28 17.28 -36.45
CA GLY A 127 -1.91 18.31 -37.27
C GLY A 127 -2.12 19.54 -36.41
N ARG A 128 -1.46 20.64 -36.80
CA ARG A 128 -1.45 21.99 -36.19
C ARG A 128 -2.28 22.12 -34.90
N ARG A 129 -1.60 22.14 -33.75
CA ARG A 129 -2.15 22.84 -32.57
C ARG A 129 -2.40 24.28 -33.00
N GLY A 130 -3.68 24.62 -33.23
CA GLY A 130 -4.15 25.96 -32.93
C GLY A 130 -3.78 26.27 -31.49
N ASP A 131 -3.35 27.51 -31.28
CA ASP A 131 -2.89 28.03 -30.00
C ASP A 131 -3.78 27.54 -28.84
N PRO A 132 -3.23 26.90 -27.80
CA PRO A 132 -4.01 26.63 -26.61
C PRO A 132 -4.20 27.97 -25.90
N GLY A 133 -5.43 28.47 -25.91
CA GLY A 133 -5.85 29.57 -25.06
C GLY A 133 -5.35 29.37 -23.62
N GLU A 134 -5.00 30.49 -23.00
CA GLU A 134 -4.16 30.62 -21.80
C GLU A 134 -4.59 29.77 -20.58
N GLY A 135 -5.81 29.21 -20.53
CA GLY A 135 -6.31 28.42 -19.40
C GLY A 135 -5.71 27.02 -19.23
N GLY A 136 -5.42 26.28 -20.31
CA GLY A 136 -5.04 24.85 -20.21
C GLY A 136 -3.60 24.56 -19.75
N ARG A 137 -2.73 25.57 -19.74
CA ARG A 137 -1.34 25.45 -19.28
C ARG A 137 -1.18 25.65 -17.77
N GLN A 138 -2.07 26.44 -17.17
CA GLN A 138 -2.06 26.69 -15.72
C GLN A 138 -2.50 25.44 -14.96
N ASP A 139 -3.60 24.79 -15.37
CA ASP A 139 -4.12 23.58 -14.71
C ASP A 139 -3.09 22.42 -14.66
N GLN A 140 -2.34 22.19 -15.73
CA GLN A 140 -1.33 21.12 -15.79
C GLN A 140 -0.04 21.47 -15.03
N GLN A 141 0.33 22.75 -14.96
CA GLN A 141 1.46 23.20 -14.14
C GLN A 141 1.12 23.17 -12.65
N GLU A 142 -0.11 23.51 -12.27
CA GLU A 142 -0.61 23.39 -10.90
C GLU A 142 -0.71 21.93 -10.46
N GLU A 143 -1.22 21.01 -11.31
CA GLU A 143 -1.34 19.59 -10.98
C GLU A 143 0.02 18.90 -10.75
N LEU A 144 1.04 19.26 -11.55
CA LEU A 144 2.42 18.79 -11.35
C LEU A 144 3.10 19.45 -10.14
N ALA A 145 2.89 20.76 -9.93
CA ALA A 145 3.43 21.47 -8.77
C ALA A 145 2.80 21.00 -7.44
N MET A 146 1.53 20.57 -7.45
CA MET A 146 0.82 20.08 -6.26
C MET A 146 1.31 18.69 -5.82
N THR A 147 1.73 17.85 -6.77
CA THR A 147 2.37 16.56 -6.46
C THR A 147 3.80 16.74 -5.94
N GLU A 148 4.51 17.80 -6.36
CA GLU A 148 5.82 18.18 -5.81
C GLU A 148 5.76 18.80 -4.40
N ARG A 149 4.58 19.23 -3.92
CA ARG A 149 4.44 19.88 -2.60
C ARG A 149 4.32 18.93 -1.41
N MET A 150 3.88 17.69 -1.58
CA MET A 150 3.61 16.78 -0.45
C MET A 150 4.87 15.97 -0.06
N THR A 151 5.32 16.11 1.19
CA THR A 151 6.48 15.37 1.71
C THR A 151 6.03 14.15 2.51
N ILE A 152 6.56 12.96 2.22
CA ILE A 152 6.31 11.74 3.00
C ILE A 152 7.58 11.40 3.79
N ARG A 153 7.50 11.47 5.12
CA ARG A 153 8.62 11.21 6.04
C ARG A 153 8.35 9.97 6.88
N PRO A 154 9.04 8.83 6.65
CA PRO A 154 8.96 7.67 7.53
C PRO A 154 9.33 8.05 8.97
N VAL A 155 8.56 7.57 9.96
CA VAL A 155 8.79 7.86 11.39
C VAL A 155 9.40 6.69 12.15
N SER A 156 9.43 5.51 11.53
CA SER A 156 10.17 4.34 11.99
C SER A 156 10.60 3.47 10.80
N THR A 157 11.36 2.42 11.08
CA THR A 157 11.83 1.46 10.07
C THR A 157 10.70 0.67 9.42
N PHE A 158 9.66 0.28 10.18
CA PHE A 158 8.71 -0.74 9.74
C PHE A 158 7.25 -0.28 9.68
N VAL A 159 6.89 0.78 10.40
CA VAL A 159 5.51 1.27 10.48
C VAL A 159 5.48 2.79 10.63
N GLY A 160 4.54 3.42 9.92
CA GLY A 160 4.31 4.85 10.06
C GLY A 160 5.11 5.71 9.09
N ALA A 161 4.42 6.67 8.50
CA ALA A 161 5.01 7.85 7.88
C ALA A 161 4.17 9.09 8.19
N GLU A 162 4.82 10.21 8.42
CA GLU A 162 4.15 11.51 8.53
C GLU A 162 4.12 12.16 7.14
N ILE A 163 2.93 12.61 6.74
CA ILE A 163 2.72 13.32 5.49
C ILE A 163 2.57 14.80 5.81
N LEU A 164 3.46 15.60 5.25
CA LEU A 164 3.56 17.04 5.46
C LEU A 164 3.09 17.78 4.21
N ASP A 165 2.87 19.08 4.36
CA ASP A 165 2.63 20.02 3.25
C ASP A 165 1.38 19.65 2.42
N VAL A 166 0.36 19.11 3.09
CA VAL A 166 -0.94 18.76 2.50
C VAL A 166 -2.08 19.23 3.41
N ASP A 167 -3.09 19.84 2.79
CA ASP A 167 -4.33 20.23 3.44
C ASP A 167 -5.45 19.24 3.05
N LEU A 168 -5.91 18.45 4.02
CA LEU A 168 -6.95 17.45 3.79
C LEU A 168 -8.36 18.04 3.75
N ALA A 169 -8.54 19.29 4.19
CA ALA A 169 -9.82 20.00 4.13
C ALA A 169 -10.14 20.53 2.72
N GLY A 170 -9.10 20.72 1.90
CA GLY A 170 -9.19 21.26 0.56
C GLY A 170 -9.51 20.24 -0.54
N SER A 171 -9.49 20.71 -1.78
CA SER A 171 -9.56 19.84 -2.95
C SER A 171 -8.24 19.07 -3.10
N LEU A 172 -8.28 17.75 -2.93
CA LEU A 172 -7.14 16.87 -3.18
C LEU A 172 -7.20 16.33 -4.61
N PRO A 173 -6.24 16.69 -5.49
CA PRO A 173 -6.12 16.07 -6.80
C PRO A 173 -5.93 14.56 -6.68
N LYS A 174 -6.40 13.82 -7.68
CA LYS A 174 -6.26 12.35 -7.71
C LYS A 174 -4.81 11.89 -7.50
N PRO A 175 -3.77 12.51 -8.10
CA PRO A 175 -2.37 12.12 -7.85
C PRO A 175 -1.98 12.17 -6.37
N THR A 176 -2.43 13.18 -5.62
CA THR A 176 -2.18 13.34 -4.18
C THR A 176 -2.86 12.24 -3.38
N VAL A 177 -4.14 11.96 -3.65
CA VAL A 177 -4.87 10.85 -3.01
C VAL A 177 -4.19 9.51 -3.28
N ASP A 178 -3.76 9.27 -4.52
CA ASP A 178 -3.06 8.05 -4.90
C ASP A 178 -1.69 7.95 -4.20
N ALA A 179 -0.99 9.07 -3.98
CA ALA A 179 0.26 9.11 -3.23
C ALA A 179 0.05 8.81 -1.74
N ILE A 180 -0.98 9.37 -1.11
CA ILE A 180 -1.37 9.04 0.27
C ILE A 180 -1.71 7.55 0.37
N ARG A 181 -2.48 6.99 -0.58
CA ARG A 181 -2.83 5.56 -0.61
C ARG A 181 -1.60 4.67 -0.71
N ARG A 182 -0.64 5.01 -1.59
CA ARG A 182 0.62 4.26 -1.70
C ARG A 182 1.42 4.33 -0.40
N ALA A 183 1.52 5.51 0.22
CA ALA A 183 2.19 5.68 1.50
C ALA A 183 1.53 4.83 2.60
N LEU A 184 0.20 4.84 2.68
CA LEU A 184 -0.57 4.00 3.60
C LEU A 184 -0.25 2.50 3.41
N PHE A 185 -0.34 1.98 2.19
CA PHE A 185 -0.09 0.57 1.93
C PHE A 185 1.37 0.16 2.16
N GLN A 186 2.31 1.09 1.99
CA GLN A 186 3.74 0.86 2.21
C GLN A 186 4.09 0.87 3.70
N HIS A 187 3.56 1.84 4.45
CA HIS A 187 3.94 2.13 5.83
C HIS A 187 2.94 1.62 6.88
N GLY A 188 1.80 1.07 6.47
CA GLY A 188 0.74 0.56 7.35
C GLY A 188 -0.12 1.65 7.99
N VAL A 189 0.48 2.77 8.38
CA VAL A 189 -0.20 3.96 8.92
C VAL A 189 0.47 5.24 8.40
N VAL A 190 -0.34 6.25 8.14
CA VAL A 190 0.13 7.60 7.82
C VAL A 190 -0.47 8.63 8.79
N PHE A 191 0.33 9.64 9.11
CA PHE A 191 -0.01 10.69 10.06
C PHE A 191 -0.03 12.05 9.40
N PHE A 192 -0.94 12.90 9.83
CA PHE A 192 -1.02 14.31 9.44
C PHE A 192 -1.11 15.16 10.70
N ARG A 193 -0.52 16.35 10.65
CA ARG A 193 -0.55 17.33 11.74
C ARG A 193 -1.27 18.59 11.29
N ASP A 194 -1.69 19.36 12.29
CA ASP A 194 -2.22 20.71 12.14
C ASP A 194 -3.40 20.83 11.17
N GLN A 195 -4.20 19.77 11.08
CA GLN A 195 -5.36 19.69 10.19
C GLN A 195 -6.60 20.30 10.85
N LYS A 196 -7.42 20.98 10.06
CA LYS A 196 -8.67 21.64 10.49
C LYS A 196 -9.83 21.25 9.59
N LEU A 197 -10.38 20.05 9.80
CA LEU A 197 -11.50 19.53 9.00
C LEU A 197 -12.83 19.74 9.73
N THR A 198 -13.84 20.21 9.03
CA THR A 198 -15.23 20.03 9.48
C THR A 198 -15.62 18.54 9.44
N PRO A 199 -16.70 18.12 10.12
CA PRO A 199 -17.23 16.77 10.00
C PRO A 199 -17.47 16.33 8.54
N GLU A 200 -18.01 17.23 7.71
CA GLU A 200 -18.29 16.97 6.29
C GLU A 200 -17.00 16.79 5.48
N GLN A 201 -15.98 17.61 5.76
CA GLN A 201 -14.67 17.44 5.12
C GLN A 201 -13.97 16.15 5.55
N HIS A 202 -14.14 15.73 6.81
CA HIS A 202 -13.59 14.46 7.29
C HIS A 202 -14.22 13.26 6.55
N VAL A 203 -15.55 13.30 6.36
CA VAL A 203 -16.28 12.33 5.53
C VAL A 203 -15.82 12.37 4.07
N ALA A 204 -15.76 13.56 3.47
CA ALA A 204 -15.36 13.73 2.09
C ALA A 204 -13.93 13.23 1.84
N PHE A 205 -13.01 13.41 2.79
CA PHE A 205 -11.66 12.85 2.73
C PHE A 205 -11.69 11.32 2.75
N ALA A 206 -12.43 10.71 3.68
CA ALA A 206 -12.54 9.26 3.81
C ALA A 206 -13.11 8.60 2.53
N GLN A 207 -14.14 9.20 1.93
CA GLN A 207 -14.78 8.73 0.70
C GLN A 207 -13.82 8.66 -0.50
N ARG A 208 -12.67 9.34 -0.47
CA ARG A 208 -11.64 9.22 -1.51
C ARG A 208 -10.92 7.87 -1.50
N PHE A 209 -11.07 7.10 -0.41
CA PHE A 209 -10.39 5.82 -0.23
C PHE A 209 -11.33 4.60 -0.29
N GLY A 210 -12.64 4.81 -0.22
CA GLY A 210 -13.66 3.77 -0.35
C GLY A 210 -14.99 4.19 0.28
N GLU A 211 -15.97 3.29 0.20
CA GLU A 211 -17.24 3.45 0.92
C GLU A 211 -17.01 3.48 2.43
N ILE A 212 -17.88 4.17 3.16
CA ILE A 212 -17.78 4.28 4.62
C ILE A 212 -18.54 3.13 5.29
N ASN A 213 -17.86 2.41 6.17
CA ASN A 213 -18.48 1.44 7.08
C ASN A 213 -19.05 2.19 8.29
N ILE A 214 -20.38 2.28 8.38
CA ILE A 214 -21.05 2.94 9.50
C ILE A 214 -20.88 2.08 10.76
N ASN A 215 -20.33 2.68 11.81
CA ASN A 215 -20.01 1.96 13.03
C ASN A 215 -21.28 1.47 13.76
N ARG A 216 -21.28 0.19 14.14
CA ARG A 216 -22.43 -0.48 14.78
C ARG A 216 -22.47 -0.28 16.29
N PHE A 217 -21.32 -0.02 16.90
CA PHE A 217 -21.13 -0.17 18.35
C PHE A 217 -20.84 1.14 19.07
N PHE A 218 -20.41 2.20 18.39
CA PHE A 218 -20.05 3.46 19.04
C PHE A 218 -21.09 4.53 18.73
N LYS A 219 -21.27 5.45 19.67
CA LYS A 219 -22.13 6.62 19.45
C LYS A 219 -21.60 7.41 18.24
N ALA A 220 -22.49 7.78 17.32
CA ALA A 220 -22.14 8.67 16.23
C ALA A 220 -22.05 10.13 16.71
N VAL A 221 -21.28 10.94 15.98
CA VAL A 221 -21.31 12.41 16.14
C VAL A 221 -22.68 12.91 15.70
N ASP A 222 -23.26 13.82 16.47
CA ASP A 222 -24.60 14.35 16.20
C ASP A 222 -24.67 14.99 14.80
N GLY A 223 -25.70 14.63 14.04
CA GLY A 223 -25.86 15.03 12.62
C GLY A 223 -24.95 14.31 11.62
N HIS A 224 -23.99 13.49 12.08
CA HIS A 224 -22.94 12.88 11.25
C HIS A 224 -22.80 11.37 11.52
N PRO A 225 -23.76 10.54 11.08
CA PRO A 225 -23.81 9.09 11.38
C PRO A 225 -22.58 8.31 10.86
N MET A 226 -21.88 8.84 9.87
CA MET A 226 -20.65 8.25 9.31
C MET A 226 -19.42 8.40 10.22
N ILE A 227 -19.52 9.20 11.28
CA ILE A 227 -18.42 9.49 12.19
C ILE A 227 -18.72 8.91 13.56
N ALA A 228 -17.95 7.90 13.96
CA ALA A 228 -18.01 7.33 15.30
C ALA A 228 -17.23 8.19 16.28
N GLU A 229 -17.79 8.38 17.47
CA GLU A 229 -17.16 9.12 18.56
C GLU A 229 -16.36 8.17 19.45
N VAL A 230 -15.04 8.41 19.51
CA VAL A 230 -14.14 7.73 20.45
C VAL A 230 -13.81 8.71 21.56
N ARG A 231 -14.63 8.69 22.61
CA ARG A 231 -14.53 9.64 23.74
C ARG A 231 -14.25 8.93 25.06
N LYS A 232 -13.41 9.55 25.89
CA LYS A 232 -13.24 9.24 27.31
C LYS A 232 -13.38 10.52 28.13
N GLU A 233 -14.24 10.50 29.14
CA GLU A 233 -14.42 11.59 30.11
C GLU A 233 -13.45 11.44 31.30
N PRO A 234 -13.14 12.53 32.04
CA PRO A 234 -12.18 12.52 33.15
C PRO A 234 -12.45 11.45 34.23
N GLU A 235 -13.72 11.18 34.52
CA GLU A 235 -14.15 10.26 35.57
C GLU A 235 -13.97 8.79 35.15
N GLN A 236 -13.87 8.53 33.84
CA GLN A 236 -13.73 7.18 33.31
C GLN A 236 -12.31 6.65 33.52
N LYS A 237 -12.21 5.41 33.99
CA LYS A 237 -10.97 4.64 34.16
C LYS A 237 -10.62 3.85 32.92
N GLY A 238 -11.60 3.29 32.21
CA GLY A 238 -11.37 2.56 30.96
C GLY A 238 -11.19 3.48 29.74
N ASN A 239 -10.59 2.96 28.67
CA ASN A 239 -10.55 3.60 27.35
C ASN A 239 -11.09 2.67 26.25
N ILE A 240 -11.45 3.26 25.10
CA ILE A 240 -11.78 2.52 23.89
C ILE A 240 -10.48 2.23 23.13
N GLY A 241 -10.35 1.01 22.60
CA GLY A 241 -9.18 0.59 21.83
C GLY A 241 -7.94 0.23 22.67
N GLY A 242 -8.14 -0.08 23.96
CA GLY A 242 -7.09 -0.65 24.81
C GLY A 242 -6.71 -2.08 24.38
N GLY A 243 -5.44 -2.44 24.51
CA GLY A 243 -4.88 -3.71 24.06
C GLY A 243 -4.54 -3.74 22.57
N TRP A 244 -3.63 -4.63 22.18
CA TRP A 244 -3.23 -4.80 20.78
C TRP A 244 -4.31 -5.48 19.95
N HIS A 245 -4.76 -4.81 18.89
CA HIS A 245 -5.78 -5.34 17.99
C HIS A 245 -5.72 -4.74 16.59
N THR A 246 -6.48 -5.32 15.66
CA THR A 246 -6.91 -4.63 14.45
C THR A 246 -8.43 -4.55 14.41
N ASP A 247 -8.97 -3.45 13.89
CA ASP A 247 -10.42 -3.25 13.83
C ASP A 247 -11.06 -4.21 12.80
N HIS A 248 -12.32 -4.59 13.04
CA HIS A 248 -13.17 -5.28 12.06
C HIS A 248 -12.67 -6.63 11.52
N SER A 249 -11.71 -7.30 12.18
CA SER A 249 -11.26 -8.63 11.73
C SER A 249 -12.34 -9.72 11.78
N TYR A 250 -13.44 -9.48 12.51
CA TYR A 250 -14.62 -10.35 12.58
C TYR A 250 -15.59 -10.18 11.40
N ASP A 251 -15.40 -9.18 10.53
CA ASP A 251 -16.21 -9.01 9.33
C ASP A 251 -15.68 -9.91 8.20
N GLN A 252 -16.58 -10.37 7.31
CA GLN A 252 -16.25 -11.22 6.16
C GLN A 252 -15.32 -10.51 5.16
N ALA A 253 -15.52 -9.20 5.01
CA ALA A 253 -14.62 -8.28 4.33
C ALA A 253 -14.13 -7.27 5.36
N PRO A 254 -12.99 -7.52 6.03
CA PRO A 254 -12.48 -6.61 7.06
C PRO A 254 -12.26 -5.22 6.48
N ALA A 255 -12.54 -4.19 7.28
CA ALA A 255 -12.34 -2.79 6.91
C ALA A 255 -10.94 -2.57 6.30
N MET A 256 -10.85 -1.74 5.27
CA MET A 256 -9.55 -1.39 4.68
C MET A 256 -8.71 -0.61 5.69
N GLY A 257 -9.31 0.35 6.36
CA GLY A 257 -8.61 1.21 7.29
C GLY A 257 -9.53 2.10 8.08
N SER A 258 -8.95 2.76 9.06
CA SER A 258 -9.63 3.67 9.96
C SER A 258 -8.91 5.02 9.93
N ILE A 259 -9.68 6.10 9.86
CA ILE A 259 -9.20 7.48 9.90
C ILE A 259 -9.65 8.08 11.23
N LEU A 260 -8.71 8.41 12.10
CA LEU A 260 -8.98 8.93 13.44
C LEU A 260 -8.43 10.35 13.55
N TYR A 261 -9.33 11.27 13.86
CA TYR A 261 -9.06 12.70 13.96
C TYR A 261 -9.16 13.16 15.41
N ALA A 262 -8.07 13.71 15.95
CA ALA A 262 -7.99 14.28 17.29
C ALA A 262 -8.71 15.64 17.37
N ARG A 263 -9.81 15.67 18.13
CA ARG A 263 -10.58 16.89 18.42
C ARG A 263 -10.18 17.50 19.77
N GLU A 264 -9.93 16.66 20.75
CA GLU A 264 -9.50 17.07 22.09
C GLU A 264 -8.55 15.99 22.60
N VAL A 265 -7.39 16.40 23.09
CA VAL A 265 -6.35 15.49 23.60
C VAL A 265 -5.95 15.90 25.00
N PRO A 266 -5.58 14.94 25.87
CA PRO A 266 -5.01 15.26 27.17
C PRO A 266 -3.69 16.03 27.01
N GLU A 267 -3.29 16.77 28.04
CA GLU A 267 -2.01 17.49 28.10
C GLU A 267 -0.83 16.50 28.05
N THR A 268 -0.99 15.35 28.69
CA THR A 268 0.00 14.25 28.71
C THR A 268 -0.67 12.89 28.63
N GLY A 269 -0.08 11.96 27.89
CA GLY A 269 -0.59 10.59 27.71
C GLY A 269 -1.63 10.48 26.59
N GLY A 270 -2.28 9.31 26.49
CA GLY A 270 -3.29 9.04 25.47
C GLY A 270 -2.76 8.74 24.08
N ASP A 271 -1.47 8.35 24.01
CA ASP A 271 -0.80 7.96 22.79
C ASP A 271 -1.40 6.68 22.20
N THR A 272 -1.11 6.45 20.92
CA THR A 272 -1.49 5.20 20.24
C THR A 272 -0.26 4.54 19.68
N LEU A 273 -0.03 3.29 20.05
CA LEU A 273 0.99 2.46 19.44
C LEU A 273 0.43 1.79 18.20
N PHE A 274 1.27 1.62 17.20
CA PHE A 274 1.00 0.89 15.96
C PHE A 274 2.08 -0.16 15.75
N ALA A 275 1.75 -1.33 15.23
CA ALA A 275 2.72 -2.40 14.94
C ALA A 275 2.54 -2.95 13.51
N SER A 276 3.66 -3.14 12.80
CA SER A 276 3.69 -3.65 11.42
C SER A 276 3.50 -5.16 11.39
N MET A 277 2.36 -5.63 10.86
CA MET A 277 2.15 -7.06 10.66
C MET A 277 2.91 -7.62 9.46
N TYR A 278 3.39 -6.74 8.56
CA TYR A 278 4.37 -7.13 7.56
C TYR A 278 5.71 -7.50 8.19
N ALA A 279 6.26 -6.62 9.05
CA ALA A 279 7.55 -6.87 9.68
C ALA A 279 7.47 -8.04 10.66
N ALA A 280 6.35 -8.17 11.39
CA ALA A 280 6.11 -9.33 12.23
C ALA A 280 6.16 -10.63 11.42
N TYR A 281 5.50 -10.70 10.26
CA TYR A 281 5.58 -11.88 9.39
C TYR A 281 7.01 -12.09 8.83
N ASP A 282 7.64 -11.03 8.30
CA ASP A 282 8.97 -11.09 7.68
C ASP A 282 10.04 -11.60 8.66
N ALA A 283 9.89 -11.33 9.96
CA ALA A 283 10.83 -11.75 11.01
C ALA A 283 10.66 -13.19 11.51
N LEU A 284 9.63 -13.92 11.07
CA LEU A 284 9.44 -15.33 11.44
C LEU A 284 10.45 -16.24 10.72
N SER A 285 10.74 -17.40 11.32
CA SER A 285 11.53 -18.44 10.65
C SER A 285 10.79 -19.00 9.43
N ASP A 286 11.53 -19.49 8.44
CA ASP A 286 10.93 -20.01 7.20
C ASP A 286 9.99 -21.19 7.45
N GLY A 287 10.33 -22.07 8.40
CA GLY A 287 9.47 -23.18 8.80
C GLY A 287 8.13 -22.69 9.37
N LEU A 288 8.16 -21.68 10.24
CA LEU A 288 6.94 -21.13 10.81
C LEU A 288 6.12 -20.37 9.76
N LYS A 289 6.76 -19.64 8.84
CA LYS A 289 6.06 -19.02 7.70
C LYS A 289 5.32 -20.07 6.86
N GLN A 290 5.97 -21.18 6.53
CA GLN A 290 5.34 -22.26 5.76
C GLN A 290 4.15 -22.86 6.50
N THR A 291 4.27 -23.10 7.81
CA THR A 291 3.16 -23.59 8.63
C THR A 291 2.00 -22.58 8.67
N LEU A 292 2.27 -21.31 8.99
CA LEU A 292 1.21 -20.31 9.15
C LEU A 292 0.45 -20.02 7.86
N GLU A 293 1.11 -20.15 6.70
CA GLU A 293 0.47 -19.96 5.40
C GLU A 293 -0.60 -21.02 5.07
N THR A 294 -0.61 -22.15 5.78
CA THR A 294 -1.66 -23.17 5.62
C THR A 294 -2.80 -23.01 6.64
N LEU A 295 -2.64 -22.13 7.63
CA LEU A 295 -3.59 -22.00 8.73
C LEU A 295 -4.61 -20.89 8.50
N ARG A 296 -5.78 -21.08 9.09
CA ARG A 296 -6.86 -20.09 9.17
C ARG A 296 -7.20 -19.88 10.65
N ALA A 297 -7.75 -18.72 10.97
CA ALA A 297 -8.16 -18.37 12.33
C ALA A 297 -9.59 -17.85 12.35
N VAL A 298 -10.29 -18.17 13.45
CA VAL A 298 -11.65 -17.69 13.70
C VAL A 298 -11.58 -16.37 14.45
N HIS A 299 -12.26 -15.36 13.94
CA HIS A 299 -12.38 -14.04 14.54
C HIS A 299 -13.84 -13.79 14.93
N SER A 300 -14.08 -13.28 16.13
CA SER A 300 -15.43 -13.00 16.62
C SER A 300 -15.53 -11.62 17.27
N SER A 301 -16.65 -10.95 17.07
CA SER A 301 -17.00 -9.75 17.82
C SER A 301 -17.69 -10.05 19.14
N ARG A 302 -18.24 -11.26 19.33
CA ARG A 302 -19.21 -11.57 20.40
C ARG A 302 -18.67 -11.32 21.80
N HIS A 303 -17.45 -11.76 22.09
CA HIS A 303 -16.83 -11.61 23.41
C HIS A 303 -16.32 -10.19 23.68
N VAL A 304 -16.22 -9.35 22.64
CA VAL A 304 -15.78 -7.95 22.78
C VAL A 304 -16.96 -6.98 22.79
N PHE A 305 -17.96 -7.15 21.93
CA PHE A 305 -19.07 -6.21 21.79
C PHE A 305 -20.42 -6.79 22.20
N GLY A 306 -20.50 -8.07 22.56
CA GLY A 306 -21.74 -8.72 22.97
C GLY A 306 -22.23 -8.31 24.35
N VAL A 307 -23.42 -8.81 24.70
CA VAL A 307 -24.16 -8.46 25.92
C VAL A 307 -23.35 -8.67 27.19
N GLU A 308 -22.68 -9.82 27.32
CA GLU A 308 -21.85 -10.12 28.50
C GLU A 308 -20.72 -9.11 28.68
N SER A 309 -20.01 -8.76 27.60
CA SER A 309 -18.97 -7.73 27.64
C SER A 309 -19.54 -6.37 28.02
N TYR A 310 -20.68 -6.00 27.43
CA TYR A 310 -21.36 -4.75 27.70
C TYR A 310 -21.78 -4.61 29.18
N GLU A 311 -22.30 -5.68 29.78
CA GLU A 311 -22.66 -5.71 31.20
C GLU A 311 -21.43 -5.59 32.11
N GLY A 312 -20.31 -6.21 31.74
CA GLY A 312 -19.04 -6.14 32.48
C GLY A 312 -18.24 -4.85 32.31
N ARG A 313 -18.63 -3.93 31.41
CA ARG A 313 -17.83 -2.74 31.04
C ARG A 313 -17.89 -1.56 32.02
N GLY A 314 -18.66 -1.68 33.10
CA GLY A 314 -18.69 -0.68 34.18
C GLY A 314 -18.92 0.76 33.67
N ASP A 315 -17.93 1.61 33.86
CA ASP A 315 -17.94 3.04 33.50
C ASP A 315 -17.94 3.32 31.98
N LEU A 316 -17.72 2.30 31.14
CA LEU A 316 -17.78 2.40 29.68
C LEU A 316 -19.14 2.00 29.09
N LYS A 317 -20.13 1.60 29.90
CA LYS A 317 -21.44 1.10 29.41
C LYS A 317 -22.12 2.05 28.41
N GLY A 318 -22.06 3.37 28.62
CA GLY A 318 -22.64 4.34 27.67
C GLY A 318 -21.82 4.63 26.40
N ARG A 319 -20.65 4.00 26.24
CA ARG A 319 -19.73 4.22 25.11
C ARG A 319 -19.85 3.15 24.03
N TYR A 320 -20.28 1.96 24.42
CA TYR A 320 -20.62 0.88 23.51
C TYR A 320 -22.13 0.76 23.45
N LEU A 321 -22.67 0.58 22.25
CA LEU A 321 -24.09 0.53 21.93
C LEU A 321 -24.38 -0.76 21.16
N ASN A 322 -25.66 -1.12 21.11
CA ASN A 322 -26.16 -2.24 20.31
C ASN A 322 -25.42 -3.57 20.53
N PRO A 323 -25.21 -4.02 21.79
CA PRO A 323 -24.47 -5.25 22.04
C PRO A 323 -25.09 -6.49 21.40
N GLU A 324 -26.39 -6.49 21.14
CA GLU A 324 -27.14 -7.54 20.45
C GLU A 324 -26.71 -7.68 18.99
N ALA A 325 -26.20 -6.60 18.38
CA ALA A 325 -25.73 -6.58 16.99
C ALA A 325 -24.34 -7.24 16.81
N ALA A 326 -23.66 -7.63 17.89
CA ALA A 326 -22.33 -8.24 17.87
C ALA A 326 -22.36 -9.73 17.49
N GLN A 327 -22.95 -10.06 16.33
CA GLN A 327 -23.13 -11.44 15.86
C GLN A 327 -22.13 -11.88 14.78
N GLN A 328 -21.07 -11.10 14.58
CA GLN A 328 -20.13 -11.33 13.49
C GLN A 328 -19.07 -12.36 13.88
N ASP A 329 -18.94 -13.39 13.05
CA ASP A 329 -17.76 -14.24 12.98
C ASP A 329 -17.22 -14.25 11.56
N ALA A 330 -15.91 -14.36 11.44
CA ALA A 330 -15.23 -14.60 10.18
C ALA A 330 -14.06 -15.55 10.35
N VAL A 331 -13.76 -16.31 9.30
CA VAL A 331 -12.58 -17.18 9.26
C VAL A 331 -11.63 -16.63 8.21
N HIS A 332 -10.46 -16.19 8.63
CA HIS A 332 -9.44 -15.57 7.76
C HIS A 332 -8.16 -16.40 7.73
N PRO A 333 -7.35 -16.35 6.65
CA PRO A 333 -5.99 -16.87 6.68
C PRO A 333 -5.18 -16.24 7.80
N VAL A 334 -4.34 -17.02 8.49
CA VAL A 334 -3.41 -16.48 9.50
C VAL A 334 -2.33 -15.62 8.84
N VAL A 335 -2.02 -15.88 7.57
CA VAL A 335 -1.16 -15.04 6.73
C VAL A 335 -1.97 -14.60 5.52
N VAL A 336 -2.22 -13.29 5.41
CA VAL A 336 -2.98 -12.72 4.29
C VAL A 336 -2.05 -12.05 3.30
N ARG A 337 -2.44 -12.03 2.04
CA ARG A 337 -1.81 -11.16 1.03
C ARG A 337 -2.57 -9.83 0.97
N HIS A 338 -1.91 -8.75 1.35
CA HIS A 338 -2.53 -7.44 1.35
C HIS A 338 -2.93 -7.00 -0.07
N PRO A 339 -4.21 -6.66 -0.34
CA PRO A 339 -4.73 -6.43 -1.71
C PRO A 339 -4.04 -5.30 -2.48
N GLY A 340 -3.58 -4.25 -1.79
CA GLY A 340 -2.91 -3.10 -2.41
C GLY A 340 -1.41 -3.29 -2.66
N SER A 341 -0.64 -3.65 -1.62
CA SER A 341 0.82 -3.83 -1.68
C SER A 341 1.28 -5.19 -2.21
N GLY A 342 0.43 -6.23 -2.15
CA GLY A 342 0.79 -7.62 -2.45
C GLY A 342 1.71 -8.28 -1.42
N ARG A 343 2.09 -7.59 -0.34
CA ARG A 343 2.92 -8.13 0.75
C ARG A 343 2.13 -9.10 1.61
N LYS A 344 2.83 -10.05 2.24
CA LYS A 344 2.24 -10.96 3.24
C LYS A 344 2.27 -10.31 4.61
N ALA A 345 1.16 -10.40 5.35
CA ALA A 345 1.02 -9.90 6.71
C ALA A 345 0.47 -10.99 7.61
N LEU A 346 0.92 -11.00 8.87
CA LEU A 346 0.27 -11.79 9.91
C LEU A 346 -1.12 -11.20 10.21
N TYR A 347 -2.16 -12.04 10.25
CA TYR A 347 -3.55 -11.61 10.39
C TYR A 347 -4.28 -12.37 11.49
N VAL A 348 -3.71 -12.31 12.68
CA VAL A 348 -4.37 -12.67 13.94
C VAL A 348 -4.38 -11.43 14.82
N ASN A 349 -5.10 -11.41 15.95
CA ASN A 349 -4.95 -10.39 16.98
C ASN A 349 -5.56 -10.82 18.32
N ALA A 350 -5.01 -10.32 19.42
CA ALA A 350 -5.40 -10.74 20.76
C ALA A 350 -6.84 -10.39 21.15
N ALA A 351 -7.44 -9.36 20.53
CA ALA A 351 -8.79 -8.94 20.87
C ALA A 351 -9.87 -9.79 20.20
N PHE A 352 -9.70 -10.16 18.93
CA PHE A 352 -10.78 -10.77 18.15
C PHE A 352 -10.50 -12.19 17.68
N THR A 353 -9.24 -12.62 17.57
CA THR A 353 -8.92 -14.00 17.18
C THR A 353 -9.16 -14.94 18.36
N VAL A 354 -10.12 -15.85 18.19
CA VAL A 354 -10.59 -16.76 19.23
C VAL A 354 -9.77 -18.05 19.24
N ARG A 355 -9.56 -18.66 18.05
CA ARG A 355 -8.84 -19.93 17.89
C ARG A 355 -8.33 -20.12 16.46
N ILE A 356 -7.45 -21.11 16.27
CA ILE A 356 -7.10 -21.62 14.94
C ILE A 356 -8.28 -22.47 14.43
N ASP A 357 -8.58 -22.35 13.15
CA ASP A 357 -9.66 -23.10 12.55
C ASP A 357 -9.35 -24.60 12.51
N GLY A 358 -10.33 -25.43 12.90
CA GLY A 358 -10.15 -26.88 13.06
C GLY A 358 -9.33 -27.35 14.27
N TRP A 359 -8.84 -26.47 15.13
CA TRP A 359 -8.08 -26.82 16.35
C TRP A 359 -8.96 -26.63 17.59
N THR A 360 -8.63 -27.32 18.69
CA THR A 360 -9.25 -27.02 19.99
C THR A 360 -8.73 -25.70 20.54
N ASP A 361 -9.41 -25.16 21.55
CA ASP A 361 -8.96 -23.94 22.23
C ASP A 361 -7.63 -24.19 22.96
N GLU A 362 -7.48 -25.35 23.61
CA GLU A 362 -6.26 -25.74 24.33
C GLU A 362 -5.03 -25.81 23.40
N GLU A 363 -5.20 -26.29 22.17
CA GLU A 363 -4.16 -26.31 21.14
C GLU A 363 -3.87 -24.91 20.60
N SER A 364 -4.92 -24.11 20.39
CA SER A 364 -4.83 -22.78 19.78
C SER A 364 -4.16 -21.75 20.68
N GLN A 365 -4.52 -21.72 21.97
CA GLN A 365 -4.15 -20.63 22.87
C GLN A 365 -2.63 -20.45 23.08
N PRO A 366 -1.81 -21.51 23.31
CA PRO A 366 -0.37 -21.35 23.39
C PRO A 366 0.24 -20.80 22.10
N PHE A 367 -0.24 -21.26 20.95
CA PHE A 367 0.28 -20.86 19.65
C PHE A 367 -0.06 -19.40 19.31
N LEU A 368 -1.32 -19.01 19.51
CA LEU A 368 -1.77 -17.63 19.33
C LEU A 368 -1.03 -16.68 20.28
N ARG A 369 -0.83 -17.06 21.55
CA ARG A 369 -0.05 -16.25 22.52
C ARG A 369 1.38 -16.00 22.05
N TYR A 370 2.05 -17.00 21.49
CA TYR A 370 3.37 -16.83 20.91
C TYR A 370 3.35 -15.78 19.77
N LEU A 371 2.37 -15.89 18.84
CA LEU A 371 2.24 -14.94 17.75
C LEU A 371 1.93 -13.51 18.25
N TYR A 372 1.12 -13.38 19.30
CA TYR A 372 0.82 -12.09 19.92
C TYR A 372 2.04 -11.45 20.55
N GLN A 373 2.82 -12.21 21.31
CA GLN A 373 4.06 -11.74 21.92
C GLN A 373 5.08 -11.35 20.85
N HIS A 374 5.22 -12.14 19.79
CA HIS A 374 6.10 -11.84 18.67
C HIS A 374 5.70 -10.56 17.95
N ALA A 375 4.43 -10.41 17.59
CA ALA A 375 3.94 -9.26 16.85
C ALA A 375 3.90 -7.95 17.67
N ALA A 376 3.79 -8.04 19.00
CA ALA A 376 3.83 -6.89 19.92
C ALA A 376 5.25 -6.40 20.24
N ARG A 377 6.29 -7.00 19.65
CA ARG A 377 7.68 -6.62 19.87
C ARG A 377 7.96 -5.15 19.51
N PRO A 378 8.70 -4.40 20.35
CA PRO A 378 8.98 -2.98 20.13
C PRO A 378 9.57 -2.67 18.76
N GLU A 379 10.40 -3.58 18.24
CA GLU A 379 11.09 -3.44 16.94
C GLU A 379 10.11 -3.26 15.78
N PHE A 380 8.88 -3.78 15.88
CA PHE A 380 7.86 -3.68 14.84
C PHE A 380 6.91 -2.49 15.05
N SER A 381 7.12 -1.73 16.12
CA SER A 381 6.14 -0.77 16.62
C SER A 381 6.60 0.69 16.54
N TYR A 382 5.63 1.60 16.51
CA TYR A 382 5.82 3.03 16.64
C TYR A 382 4.76 3.62 17.57
N ARG A 383 5.15 4.57 18.42
CA ARG A 383 4.26 5.26 19.36
C ARG A 383 3.96 6.66 18.82
N PHE A 384 2.70 6.91 18.47
CA PHE A 384 2.25 8.21 18.00
C PHE A 384 1.69 9.05 19.15
N GLN A 385 2.36 10.18 19.40
CA GLN A 385 1.91 11.21 20.33
C GLN A 385 0.90 12.12 19.66
N TRP A 386 -0.30 12.18 20.20
CA TRP A 386 -1.38 12.99 19.64
C TRP A 386 -1.19 14.48 19.94
N ARG A 387 -1.68 15.31 19.01
CA ARG A 387 -1.92 16.74 19.21
C ARG A 387 -3.31 17.03 18.68
N GLU A 388 -3.99 18.04 19.19
CA GLU A 388 -5.19 18.54 18.54
C GLU A 388 -4.88 18.85 17.06
N GLY A 389 -5.82 18.55 16.15
CA GLY A 389 -5.55 18.70 14.73
C GLY A 389 -4.81 17.52 14.08
N SER A 390 -4.34 16.54 14.86
CA SER A 390 -3.65 15.37 14.30
C SER A 390 -4.63 14.34 13.74
N ILE A 391 -4.27 13.75 12.60
CA ILE A 391 -5.00 12.63 11.99
C ILE A 391 -4.05 11.43 11.87
N ALA A 392 -4.52 10.26 12.26
CA ALA A 392 -3.90 8.99 11.88
C ALA A 392 -4.83 8.23 10.94
N PHE A 393 -4.30 7.75 9.84
CA PHE A 393 -4.99 6.85 8.92
C PHE A 393 -4.19 5.56 8.83
N TRP A 394 -4.71 4.46 9.36
CA TRP A 394 -4.05 3.15 9.32
C TRP A 394 -4.84 2.13 8.53
N ASP A 395 -4.12 1.20 7.93
CA ASP A 395 -4.65 0.06 7.18
C ASP A 395 -4.84 -1.13 8.13
N ASN A 396 -6.10 -1.47 8.39
CA ASN A 396 -6.49 -2.51 9.34
C ASN A 396 -6.04 -3.91 8.88
N ARG A 397 -5.65 -4.08 7.62
CA ARG A 397 -5.29 -5.40 7.06
C ARG A 397 -3.82 -5.74 7.27
N CYS A 398 -3.01 -4.79 7.73
CA CYS A 398 -1.57 -4.99 7.91
C CYS A 398 -0.98 -4.33 9.16
N THR A 399 -1.80 -3.75 10.03
CA THR A 399 -1.35 -3.03 11.21
C THR A 399 -2.18 -3.42 12.43
N TRP A 400 -1.53 -3.61 13.57
CA TRP A 400 -2.21 -3.55 14.87
C TRP A 400 -2.08 -2.16 15.47
N HIS A 401 -3.00 -1.81 16.36
CA HIS A 401 -2.91 -0.63 17.18
C HIS A 401 -3.32 -0.89 18.63
N TYR A 402 -2.87 0.00 19.52
CA TYR A 402 -3.17 -0.03 20.95
C TYR A 402 -3.23 1.42 21.47
N ALA A 403 -4.41 1.87 21.89
CA ALA A 403 -4.58 3.13 22.61
C ALA A 403 -4.14 2.97 24.07
N LEU A 404 -3.10 3.69 24.48
CA LEU A 404 -2.67 3.72 25.88
C LEU A 404 -3.77 4.30 26.76
N ASN A 405 -3.85 3.82 28.00
CA ASN A 405 -4.84 4.26 28.99
C ASN A 405 -4.15 5.00 30.16
N ASP A 406 -3.25 5.93 29.84
CA ASP A 406 -2.32 6.59 30.78
C ASP A 406 -2.65 8.06 31.05
N TYR A 407 -3.90 8.49 30.81
CA TYR A 407 -4.37 9.88 30.91
C TYR A 407 -5.62 10.00 31.81
N HIS A 408 -5.56 9.45 33.02
CA HIS A 408 -6.68 9.51 33.96
C HIS A 408 -6.98 10.95 34.41
N GLY A 409 -8.26 11.27 34.64
CA GLY A 409 -8.68 12.61 35.05
C GLY A 409 -8.66 13.65 33.93
N GLN A 410 -8.43 13.23 32.69
CA GLN A 410 -8.40 14.11 31.52
C GLN A 410 -9.36 13.59 30.45
N ARG A 411 -9.97 14.53 29.72
CA ARG A 411 -10.87 14.23 28.62
C ARG A 411 -10.08 13.98 27.34
N ARG A 412 -10.58 13.06 26.51
CA ARG A 412 -10.05 12.79 25.16
C ARG A 412 -11.21 12.53 24.22
N LEU A 413 -11.24 13.26 23.10
CA LEU A 413 -12.26 13.15 22.07
C LEU A 413 -11.62 12.97 20.70
N MET A 414 -11.95 11.86 20.05
CA MET A 414 -11.54 11.57 18.68
C MET A 414 -12.76 11.25 17.83
N HIS A 415 -12.69 11.62 16.56
CA HIS A 415 -13.69 11.27 15.55
C HIS A 415 -13.09 10.19 14.64
N ARG A 416 -13.76 9.03 14.53
CA ARG A 416 -13.30 7.90 13.71
C ARG A 416 -14.23 7.68 12.53
N ILE A 417 -13.67 7.53 11.34
CA ILE A 417 -14.35 7.00 10.16
C ILE A 417 -13.67 5.70 9.76
N THR A 418 -14.47 4.66 9.50
CA THR A 418 -13.97 3.38 9.00
C THR A 418 -14.26 3.28 7.51
N VAL A 419 -13.28 2.85 6.72
CA VAL A 419 -13.42 2.63 5.28
C VAL A 419 -13.61 1.14 5.00
N GLU A 420 -14.62 0.83 4.19
CA GLU A 420 -14.92 -0.53 3.76
C GLU A 420 -13.71 -1.20 3.11
N GLY A 421 -13.60 -2.51 3.30
CA GLY A 421 -12.54 -3.30 2.70
C GLY A 421 -13.07 -4.36 1.76
N VAL A 422 -12.29 -5.43 1.62
CA VAL A 422 -12.56 -6.55 0.72
C VAL A 422 -12.22 -7.86 1.42
N PRO A 423 -12.79 -9.00 1.00
CA PRO A 423 -12.37 -10.30 1.49
C PRO A 423 -10.86 -10.51 1.34
N LEU A 424 -10.24 -11.13 2.35
CA LEU A 424 -8.81 -11.41 2.36
C LEU A 424 -8.52 -12.80 1.80
N SER A 425 -7.41 -12.92 1.08
CA SER A 425 -6.92 -14.16 0.45
C SER A 425 -5.61 -14.65 1.04
#